data_AF-A0A1B7MDJ4-F1
#
_entry.id   AF-A0A1B7MDJ4-F1
#
_cell.length_a   1.000
_cell.length_b   1.000
_cell.length_c   1.000
_cell.angle_alpha   90.00
_cell.angle_beta   90.00
_cell.angle_gamma   90.00
#
_symmetry.space_group_name_H-M   'P 1'
#
loop_
_entity.id
_entity.type
_entity.pdbx_description
1 polymer ?
#
loop_
_entity_poly.entity_id
_entity_poly.type
_entity_poly.pdbx_seq_one_letter_code
_entity_poly.pdbx_strand_id
1 'polypeptide(L)'
;HHLGKSDSPRCPHCPLFNESVHHFLFDCPHYQRECHILACTLSRQATSLPYLLTEAEATPHLTRYVNAMRRLKSTLGEILMPAPKPD
;
A
#
# COMPACT_ATOMS: atom_id res chain seq x y z
N HIS A 1 3.01 -16.32 -9.13
CA HIS A 1 3.20 -15.84 -7.75
C HIS A 1 1.83 -15.78 -7.08
N HIS A 2 1.57 -16.63 -6.08
CA HIS A 2 0.37 -16.51 -5.25
C HIS A 2 0.75 -15.72 -4.00
N LEU A 3 0.01 -14.66 -3.71
CA LEU A 3 0.08 -14.02 -2.40
C LEU A 3 -0.45 -15.03 -1.37
N GLY A 4 0.44 -15.56 -0.54
CA GLY A 4 0.06 -16.44 0.57
C GLY A 4 -0.91 -15.72 1.49
N LYS A 5 -1.97 -16.41 1.90
CA LYS A 5 -2.89 -15.89 2.90
C LYS A 5 -2.13 -15.80 4.22
N SER A 6 -2.05 -14.62 4.82
CA SER A 6 -1.44 -14.45 6.14
C SER A 6 -2.11 -15.40 7.14
N ASP A 7 -1.31 -16.08 7.97
CA ASP A 7 -1.80 -17.00 9.02
C ASP A 7 -2.68 -16.28 10.05
N SER A 8 -2.49 -14.97 10.18
CA SER A 8 -3.33 -14.10 11.00
C SER A 8 -4.04 -13.08 10.11
N PRO A 9 -5.37 -12.94 10.23
CA PRO A 9 -6.09 -11.84 9.58
C PRO A 9 -5.85 -10.50 10.28
N ARG A 10 -5.10 -10.48 11.40
CA ARG A 10 -4.88 -9.28 12.21
C ARG A 10 -3.68 -8.48 11.75
N CYS A 11 -3.77 -7.16 11.90
CA CYS A 11 -2.63 -6.29 11.68
C CYS A 11 -1.59 -6.52 12.78
N PRO A 12 -0.29 -6.72 12.44
CA PRO A 12 0.75 -6.96 13.44
C PRO A 12 0.98 -5.75 14.34
N HIS A 13 0.58 -4.55 13.89
CA HIS A 13 0.68 -3.31 14.64
C HIS A 13 -0.63 -2.90 15.32
N CYS A 14 -1.76 -3.50 14.92
CA CYS A 14 -3.09 -3.18 15.43
C CYS A 14 -3.80 -4.48 15.83
N PRO A 15 -3.51 -5.03 17.03
CA PRO A 15 -3.98 -6.36 17.45
C PRO A 15 -5.50 -6.48 17.59
N LEU A 16 -6.19 -5.33 17.66
CA LEU A 16 -7.65 -5.22 17.73
C LEU A 16 -8.32 -5.16 16.35
N PHE A 17 -7.55 -4.96 15.28
CA PHE A 17 -8.07 -4.76 13.94
C PHE A 17 -7.58 -5.82 12.97
N ASN A 18 -8.49 -6.25 12.09
CA ASN A 18 -8.11 -7.07 10.96
C ASN A 18 -7.39 -6.22 9.91
N GLU A 19 -6.38 -6.81 9.31
CA GLU A 19 -5.57 -6.24 8.27
C GLU A 19 -6.29 -6.35 6.92
N SER A 20 -7.23 -5.46 6.68
CA SER A 20 -7.83 -5.29 5.35
C SER A 20 -6.95 -4.41 4.46
N VAL A 21 -7.17 -4.46 3.15
CA VAL A 21 -6.54 -3.54 2.20
C VAL A 21 -6.84 -2.07 2.57
N HIS A 22 -8.06 -1.80 3.04
CA HIS A 22 -8.47 -0.47 3.50
C HIS A 22 -7.68 -0.06 4.75
N HIS A 23 -7.61 -0.92 5.77
CA HIS A 23 -6.83 -0.64 6.97
C HIS A 23 -5.36 -0.41 6.64
N PHE A 24 -4.80 -1.24 5.76
CA PHE A 24 -3.41 -1.12 5.32
C PHE A 24 -3.11 0.17 4.57
N LEU A 25 -4.05 0.71 3.78
CA LEU A 25 -3.82 1.91 2.96
C LEU A 25 -4.25 3.21 3.64
N PHE A 26 -5.20 3.17 4.57
CA PHE A 26 -5.86 4.38 5.08
C PHE A 26 -5.90 4.48 6.59
N ASP A 27 -6.17 3.37 7.31
CA ASP A 27 -6.53 3.46 8.73
C ASP A 27 -5.42 3.07 9.70
N CYS A 28 -4.37 2.37 9.24
CA CYS A 28 -3.33 1.86 10.11
C CYS A 28 -2.48 3.02 10.67
N PRO A 29 -2.54 3.31 11.98
CA PRO A 29 -1.77 4.41 12.58
C PRO A 29 -0.26 4.20 12.46
N HIS A 30 0.19 2.95 12.39
CA HIS A 30 1.60 2.63 12.20
C HIS A 30 2.13 3.11 10.83
N TYR A 31 1.28 3.16 9.80
CA TYR A 31 1.66 3.60 8.46
C TYR A 31 1.23 5.04 8.16
N GLN A 32 0.80 5.80 9.18
CA GLN A 32 0.26 7.14 8.99
C GLN A 32 1.21 8.08 8.26
N ARG A 33 2.53 7.93 8.46
CA ARG A 33 3.53 8.74 7.76
C ARG A 33 3.52 8.44 6.26
N GLU A 34 3.55 7.17 5.89
CA GLU A 34 3.51 6.72 4.50
C GLU A 34 2.17 7.08 3.85
N CYS A 35 1.05 6.97 4.60
CA CYS A 35 -0.27 7.40 4.15
C CYS A 35 -0.28 8.91 3.87
N HIS A 36 0.35 9.70 4.74
CA HIS A 36 0.46 11.14 4.55
C HIS A 36 1.28 11.48 3.29
N ILE A 37 2.40 10.80 3.06
CA ILE A 37 3.22 10.98 1.84
C ILE A 37 2.40 10.63 0.59
N LEU A 38 1.67 9.51 0.62
CA LEU A 38 0.78 9.09 -0.47
C LEU A 38 -0.31 10.15 -0.72
N ALA A 39 -0.92 10.66 0.35
CA ALA A 39 -1.93 11.72 0.31
C ALA A 39 -1.41 13.05 -0.23
N CYS A 40 -0.21 13.48 0.17
CA CYS A 40 0.42 14.68 -0.37
C CYS A 40 0.73 14.53 -1.86
N THR A 41 1.07 13.33 -2.31
CA THR A 41 1.47 13.09 -3.71
C THR A 41 0.26 12.96 -4.64
N LEU A 42 -0.78 12.24 -4.22
CA LEU A 42 -1.97 11.96 -5.03
C LEU A 42 -3.18 12.85 -4.68
N SER A 43 -3.05 13.72 -3.68
CA SER A 43 -4.10 14.62 -3.20
C SER A 43 -5.42 13.87 -2.93
N ARG A 44 -6.55 14.38 -3.42
CA ARG A 44 -7.88 13.76 -3.29
C ARG A 44 -7.96 12.35 -3.87
N GLN A 45 -7.11 11.99 -4.82
CA GLN A 45 -7.13 10.65 -5.42
C GLN A 45 -6.52 9.59 -4.50
N ALA A 46 -5.73 10.01 -3.50
CA ALA A 46 -5.12 9.11 -2.52
C ALA A 46 -6.15 8.39 -1.64
N THR A 47 -7.37 8.91 -1.48
CA THR A 47 -8.40 8.29 -0.64
C THR A 47 -9.32 7.34 -1.43
N SER A 48 -9.10 7.20 -2.74
CA SER A 48 -9.91 6.34 -3.60
C SER A 48 -9.22 4.99 -3.78
N LEU A 49 -9.75 3.97 -3.11
CA LEU A 49 -9.24 2.60 -3.27
C LEU A 49 -9.27 2.12 -4.73
N PRO A 50 -10.35 2.32 -5.51
CA PRO A 50 -10.36 1.96 -6.93
C PRO A 50 -9.27 2.68 -7.72
N TYR A 51 -9.06 3.97 -7.47
CA TYR A 51 -8.02 4.74 -8.14
C TYR A 51 -6.63 4.16 -7.87
N LEU A 52 -6.31 3.90 -6.59
CA LEU A 52 -5.00 3.36 -6.20
C LEU A 52 -4.71 1.99 -6.82
N LEU A 53 -5.73 1.16 -7.01
CA LEU A 53 -5.58 -0.22 -7.48
C LEU A 53 -5.69 -0.37 -9.00
N THR A 54 -6.32 0.59 -9.69
CA THR A 54 -6.65 0.46 -11.12
C THR A 54 -5.91 1.47 -11.99
N GLU A 55 -5.64 2.68 -11.49
CA GLU A 55 -5.02 3.72 -12.31
C GLU A 55 -3.52 3.53 -12.42
N ALA A 56 -3.03 3.48 -13.66
CA ALA A 56 -1.61 3.31 -13.92
C ALA A 56 -0.76 4.49 -13.42
N GLU A 57 -1.37 5.66 -13.22
CA GLU A 57 -0.73 6.83 -12.57
C GLU A 57 -0.50 6.59 -11.07
N ALA A 58 -1.39 5.86 -10.41
CA ALA A 58 -1.28 5.57 -8.99
C ALA A 58 -0.24 4.49 -8.68
N THR A 59 0.00 3.58 -9.62
CA THR A 59 0.91 2.43 -9.48
C THR A 59 2.30 2.81 -8.91
N PRO A 60 3.07 3.76 -9.47
CA PRO A 60 4.39 4.11 -8.92
C PRO A 60 4.31 4.58 -7.46
N HIS A 61 3.28 5.36 -7.12
CA HIS A 61 3.07 5.89 -5.78
C HIS A 61 2.69 4.78 -4.79
N LEU A 62 1.79 3.88 -5.20
CA LEU A 62 1.40 2.73 -4.41
C LEU A 62 2.55 1.75 -4.23
N THR A 63 3.37 1.52 -5.27
CA THR A 63 4.55 0.66 -5.15
C THR A 63 5.57 1.25 -4.16
N ARG A 64 5.81 2.57 -4.17
CA ARG A 64 6.68 3.23 -3.19
C ARG A 64 6.13 3.08 -1.78
N TYR A 65 4.83 3.29 -1.61
CA TYR A 65 4.13 3.09 -0.34
C TYR A 65 4.33 1.67 0.19
N VAL A 66 4.05 0.65 -0.63
CA VAL A 66 4.20 -0.76 -0.25
C VAL A 66 5.65 -1.12 0.12
N ASN A 67 6.61 -0.64 -0.66
CA ASN A 67 8.04 -0.86 -0.38
C ASN A 67 8.48 -0.19 0.93
N ALA A 68 7.98 1.02 1.23
CA ALA A 68 8.33 1.76 2.45
C ALA A 68 7.89 1.03 3.73
N MET A 69 6.70 0.43 3.71
CA MET A 69 6.18 -0.32 4.87
C MET A 69 6.92 -1.65 5.09
N ARG A 70 7.60 -2.18 4.06
CA ARG A 70 8.32 -3.47 4.05
C ARG A 70 7.52 -4.71 4.45
N ARG A 71 6.24 -4.57 4.79
CA ARG A 71 5.39 -5.67 5.25
C ARG A 71 5.20 -6.75 4.18
N LEU A 72 5.06 -6.34 2.92
CA LEU A 72 4.90 -7.28 1.80
C LEU A 72 6.23 -7.79 1.22
N LYS A 73 7.38 -7.36 1.78
CA LYS A 73 8.70 -7.76 1.29
C LYS A 73 8.93 -9.27 1.38
N SER A 74 8.46 -9.89 2.45
CA SER A 74 8.61 -11.35 2.64
C SER A 74 7.74 -12.16 1.68
N THR A 75 6.63 -11.61 1.20
CA THR A 75 5.67 -12.30 0.31
C THR A 75 5.87 -12.00 -1.17
N LEU A 76 6.30 -10.79 -1.51
CA LEU A 76 6.38 -10.28 -2.88
C LEU A 76 7.83 -10.00 -3.32
N GLY A 77 8.79 -10.10 -2.40
CA GLY A 77 10.13 -9.59 -2.62
C GLY A 77 10.16 -8.06 -2.64
N GLU A 78 11.23 -7.51 -3.20
CA GLU A 78 11.30 -6.08 -3.48
C GLU A 78 10.55 -5.76 -4.77
N ILE A 79 9.54 -4.89 -4.70
CA ILE A 79 8.75 -4.56 -5.89
C ILE A 79 9.55 -3.56 -6.71
N LEU A 80 9.90 -3.95 -7.92
CA LEU A 80 10.54 -3.07 -8.90
C LEU A 80 9.62 -1.88 -9.18
N MET A 81 10.20 -0.68 -9.17
CA MET A 81 9.46 0.51 -9.55
C MET A 81 9.03 0.38 -11.02
N PRO A 82 7.75 0.66 -11.34
CA PRO A 82 7.34 0.72 -12.74
C PRO A 82 8.14 1.83 -13.43
N ALA A 83 8.59 1.57 -14.66
CA ALA A 83 9.26 2.58 -15.46
C ALA A 83 8.31 3.79 -15.64
N PRO A 84 8.82 5.04 -15.61
CA PRO A 84 8.01 6.20 -15.90
C PRO A 84 7.37 6.01 -17.29
N LYS A 85 6.08 6.32 -17.42
CA LYS A 85 5.42 6.27 -18.73
C LYS A 85 6.14 7.26 -19.66
N PRO A 86 6.47 6.87 -20.89
CA PRO A 86 6.90 7.84 -21.89
C PRO A 86 5.72 8.78 -22.22
N ASP A 87 5.99 10.08 -22.24
CA ASP A 87 5.07 11.15 -22.66
C ASP A 87 4.59 10.98 -24.11
#